data_AF-A0A5S9R5W5-F1
#
_entry.id   AF-A0A5S9R5W5-F1
#
_cell.length_a   1.000
_cell.length_b   1.000
_cell.length_c   1.000
_cell.angle_alpha   90.00
_cell.angle_beta   90.00
_cell.angle_gamma   90.00
#
_symmetry.space_group_name_H-M   'P 1'
#
loop_
_entity.id
_entity.type
_entity.pdbx_description
1 polymer ?
#
loop_
_entity_poly.entity_id
_entity_poly.type
_entity_poly.pdbx_seq_one_letter_code
_entity_poly.pdbx_strand_id
1 'polypeptide(L)'
;MSKRPLDIANLRRLVVIVEVILDKLPPIDSSRFASYSEHRKAAEAALDELARTEGARWRETGADVALFLGGFRASSTGGAAGAMRNWITSARAKIGGAV
;
A
#
# COMPACT_ATOMS: atom_id res chain seq x y z
N MET A 1 20.71 12.80 12.60
CA MET A 1 20.29 11.51 12.00
C MET A 1 20.50 11.59 10.50
N SER A 2 21.50 10.89 9.96
CA SER A 2 21.71 10.83 8.51
C SER A 2 20.53 10.09 7.87
N LYS A 3 19.77 10.74 6.99
CA LYS A 3 18.74 10.06 6.17
C LYS A 3 19.50 9.09 5.27
N ARG A 4 19.36 7.79 5.53
CA ARG A 4 19.88 6.77 4.62
C ARG A 4 19.35 7.07 3.21
N PRO A 5 20.20 7.05 2.18
CA PRO A 5 19.76 7.22 0.80
C PRO A 5 18.65 6.22 0.51
N LEU A 6 17.67 6.64 -0.28
CA LEU A 6 16.56 5.78 -0.65
C LEU A 6 17.08 4.69 -1.59
N ASP A 7 16.90 3.43 -1.22
CA ASP A 7 17.32 2.30 -2.03
C ASP A 7 16.35 2.11 -3.21
N ILE A 8 16.74 2.64 -4.38
CA ILE A 8 15.92 2.64 -5.59
C ILE A 8 15.68 1.21 -6.11
N ALA A 9 16.65 0.31 -5.98
CA ALA A 9 16.51 -1.07 -6.43
C ALA A 9 15.47 -1.81 -5.57
N ASN A 10 15.58 -1.67 -4.25
CA ASN A 10 14.58 -2.21 -3.34
C ASN A 10 13.20 -1.56 -3.56
N LEU A 11 13.14 -0.26 -3.84
CA LEU A 11 11.87 0.42 -4.08
C LEU A 11 11.14 -0.11 -5.33
N ARG A 12 11.87 -0.40 -6.42
CA ARG A 12 11.30 -1.05 -7.61
C ARG A 12 10.73 -2.43 -7.29
N ARG A 13 11.45 -3.25 -6.50
CA ARG A 13 10.96 -4.56 -6.06
C ARG A 13 9.68 -4.44 -5.24
N LEU A 14 9.65 -3.51 -4.28
CA LEU A 14 8.48 -3.29 -3.44
C LEU A 14 7.26 -2.80 -4.23
N VAL A 15 7.45 -1.98 -5.26
CA VAL A 15 6.34 -1.58 -6.17
C VAL A 15 5.69 -2.81 -6.82
N VAL A 16 6.48 -3.71 -7.40
CA VAL A 16 5.95 -4.93 -8.03
C VAL A 16 5.18 -5.79 -7.03
N ILE A 17 5.69 -5.92 -5.80
CA ILE A 17 5.02 -6.70 -4.75
C ILE A 17 3.66 -6.09 -4.40
N VAL A 18 3.60 -4.77 -4.16
CA VAL A 18 2.35 -4.11 -3.78
C VAL A 18 1.34 -4.14 -4.94
N GLU A 19 1.79 -4.06 -6.19
CA GLU A 19 0.94 -4.23 -7.38
C GLU A 19 0.32 -5.63 -7.45
N VAL A 20 1.14 -6.68 -7.32
CA VAL A 20 0.65 -8.07 -7.31
C VAL A 20 -0.34 -8.32 -6.17
N ILE A 21 -0.14 -7.70 -5.01
CA ILE A 21 -1.07 -7.79 -3.89
C ILE A 21 -2.39 -7.10 -4.22
N LEU A 22 -2.35 -5.89 -4.79
CA LEU A 22 -3.54 -5.14 -5.17
C LEU A 22 -4.37 -5.88 -6.23
N ASP A 23 -3.71 -6.48 -7.21
CA ASP A 23 -4.37 -7.24 -8.28
C ASP A 23 -5.07 -8.51 -7.78
N LYS A 24 -4.67 -9.02 -6.61
CA LYS A 24 -5.29 -10.18 -5.96
C LYS A 24 -6.44 -9.83 -5.03
N LEU A 25 -6.72 -8.54 -4.79
CA LEU A 25 -7.83 -8.16 -3.92
C LEU A 25 -9.17 -8.57 -4.55
N PRO A 26 -10.12 -9.08 -3.76
CA PRO A 26 -11.45 -9.40 -4.28
C PRO A 26 -12.09 -8.11 -4.82
N PRO A 27 -12.68 -8.14 -6.02
CA PRO A 27 -13.27 -6.94 -6.62
C PRO A 27 -14.47 -6.46 -5.79
N ILE A 28 -14.70 -5.15 -5.82
CA ILE A 28 -15.93 -4.57 -5.26
C ILE A 28 -17.05 -4.79 -6.26
N ASP A 29 -18.13 -5.42 -5.81
CA ASP A 29 -19.35 -5.63 -6.57
C ASP A 29 -20.46 -4.76 -5.96
N SER A 30 -20.85 -3.71 -6.68
CA SER A 30 -21.86 -2.75 -6.20
C SER A 30 -23.26 -3.37 -6.00
N SER A 31 -23.52 -4.54 -6.61
CA SER A 31 -24.77 -5.28 -6.39
C SER A 31 -24.77 -6.07 -5.07
N ARG A 32 -23.59 -6.29 -4.47
CA ARG A 32 -23.42 -7.08 -3.25
C ARG A 32 -22.75 -6.25 -2.17
N PHE A 33 -23.56 -5.61 -1.32
CA PHE A 33 -23.08 -4.75 -0.23
C PHE A 33 -21.95 -5.39 0.63
N ALA A 34 -21.97 -6.71 0.85
CA ALA A 34 -20.92 -7.41 1.58
C ALA A 34 -19.52 -7.30 0.94
N SER A 35 -19.42 -7.15 -0.38
CA SER A 35 -18.14 -7.09 -1.11
C SER A 35 -17.26 -5.93 -0.66
N TYR A 36 -17.86 -4.81 -0.21
CA TYR A 36 -17.11 -3.68 0.33
C TYR A 36 -16.34 -4.09 1.58
N SER A 37 -16.99 -4.81 2.50
CA SER A 37 -16.37 -5.28 3.73
C SER A 37 -15.32 -6.37 3.47
N GLU A 38 -15.56 -7.24 2.49
CA GLU A 38 -14.61 -8.29 2.09
C GLU A 38 -13.36 -7.69 1.43
N HIS A 39 -13.54 -6.76 0.49
CA HIS A 39 -12.44 -6.01 -0.13
C HIS A 39 -11.60 -5.30 0.93
N ARG A 40 -12.27 -4.62 1.88
CA ARG A 40 -11.59 -3.92 2.96
C ARG A 40 -10.77 -4.86 3.84
N LYS A 41 -11.36 -5.96 4.32
CA LYS A 41 -10.66 -6.96 5.16
C LYS A 41 -9.48 -7.60 4.42
N ALA A 42 -9.63 -7.90 3.13
CA ALA A 42 -8.55 -8.44 2.32
C ALA A 42 -7.40 -7.43 2.16
N ALA A 43 -7.72 -6.15 1.98
CA ALA A 43 -6.72 -5.09 1.87
C ALA A 43 -5.97 -4.83 3.19
N GLU A 44 -6.64 -4.93 4.34
CA GLU A 44 -6.01 -4.84 5.67
C GLU A 44 -5.09 -6.06 5.92
N ALA A 45 -5.56 -7.27 5.61
CA ALA A 45 -4.75 -8.49 5.72
C ALA A 45 -3.51 -8.45 4.81
N ALA A 46 -3.61 -7.82 3.64
CA ALA A 46 -2.48 -7.56 2.76
C ALA A 46 -1.44 -6.61 3.38
N LEU A 47 -1.87 -5.57 4.11
CA LEU A 47 -0.94 -4.70 4.83
C LEU A 47 -0.25 -5.44 5.99
N ASP A 48 -0.96 -6.33 6.69
CA ASP A 48 -0.35 -7.19 7.70
C ASP A 48 0.70 -8.14 7.11
N GLU A 49 0.43 -8.70 5.92
CA GLU A 49 1.39 -9.53 5.22
C GLU A 49 2.63 -8.74 4.80
N LEU A 50 2.47 -7.53 4.26
CA LEU A 50 3.58 -6.62 3.97
C LEU A 50 4.37 -6.25 5.23
N ALA A 51 3.71 -6.12 6.38
CA ALA A 51 4.39 -5.85 7.64
C ALA A 51 5.26 -7.03 8.07
N ARG A 52 4.76 -8.26 7.92
CA ARG A 52 5.50 -9.49 8.24
C ARG A 52 6.67 -9.75 7.30
N THR A 53 6.49 -9.56 6.00
CA THR A 53 7.46 -10.00 4.98
C THR A 53 8.41 -8.90 4.53
N GLU A 54 7.95 -7.65 4.48
CA GLU A 54 8.68 -6.53 3.88
C GLU A 54 9.01 -5.43 4.89
N GLY A 55 8.69 -5.64 6.17
CA GLY A 55 8.92 -4.66 7.23
C GLY A 55 8.07 -3.41 7.09
N ALA A 56 6.91 -3.51 6.43
CA ALA A 56 5.94 -2.43 6.40
C ALA A 56 5.45 -2.10 7.81
N ARG A 57 5.05 -0.86 8.01
CA ARG A 57 4.31 -0.43 9.19
C ARG A 57 3.08 0.27 8.71
N TRP A 58 1.92 -0.10 9.24
CA TRP A 58 0.69 0.58 8.90
C TRP A 58 -0.11 0.87 10.16
N ARG A 59 -0.98 1.87 10.05
CA ARG A 59 -1.93 2.22 11.10
C ARG A 59 -3.18 2.78 10.47
N GLU A 60 -4.30 2.53 11.12
CA GLU A 60 -5.55 3.21 10.85
C GLU A 60 -5.80 4.29 11.91
N THR A 61 -6.29 5.45 11.49
CA THR A 61 -6.64 6.55 12.39
C THR A 61 -7.90 7.24 11.88
N GLY A 62 -9.04 6.93 12.51
CA GLY A 62 -10.34 7.41 12.04
C GLY A 62 -10.61 6.88 10.64
N ALA A 63 -10.76 7.77 9.66
CA ALA A 63 -10.98 7.39 8.27
C ALA A 63 -9.68 7.19 7.46
N ASP A 64 -8.50 7.53 8.00
CA ASP A 64 -7.23 7.50 7.26
C ASP A 64 -6.44 6.21 7.56
N VAL A 65 -5.96 5.55 6.50
CA VAL A 65 -5.00 4.45 6.61
C VAL A 65 -3.65 4.93 6.13
N ALA A 66 -2.64 4.81 6.97
CA ALA A 66 -1.26 5.20 6.66
C ALA A 66 -0.37 3.97 6.51
N LEU A 67 0.40 3.92 5.42
CA LEU A 67 1.40 2.90 5.12
C LEU A 67 2.79 3.52 5.09
N PHE A 68 3.73 2.97 5.87
CA PHE A 68 5.15 3.24 5.80
C PHE A 68 5.88 2.00 5.28
N LEU A 69 6.55 2.13 4.14
CA LEU A 69 7.28 1.05 3.48
C LEU A 69 8.38 1.65 2.60
N GLY A 70 9.55 1.00 2.52
CA GLY A 70 10.65 1.46 1.66
C GLY A 70 11.21 2.84 2.04
N GLY A 71 11.07 3.25 3.31
CA GLY A 71 11.65 4.48 3.85
C GLY A 71 10.77 5.74 3.74
N PHE A 72 9.53 5.65 3.26
CA PHE A 72 8.59 6.77 3.28
C PHE A 72 7.15 6.32 3.56
N ARG A 73 6.29 7.31 3.84
CA ARG A 73 4.88 7.13 4.17
C ARG A 73 3.98 7.60 3.03
N ALA A 74 2.87 6.91 2.82
CA ALA A 74 1.68 7.41 2.13
C ALA A 74 0.42 7.12 2.98
N SER A 75 -0.68 7.80 2.71
CA SER A 75 -1.96 7.51 3.36
C SER A 75 -3.14 7.72 2.44
N SER A 76 -4.31 7.26 2.84
CA SER A 76 -5.56 7.43 2.11
C SER A 76 -6.76 7.34 3.04
N THR A 77 -7.73 8.21 2.80
CA THR A 77 -9.08 8.12 3.38
C THR A 77 -9.94 7.03 2.72
N GLY A 78 -9.48 6.49 1.58
CA GLY A 78 -10.12 5.37 0.89
C GLY A 78 -9.74 3.99 1.45
N GLY A 79 -9.10 3.94 2.62
CA GLY A 79 -8.68 2.71 3.29
C GLY A 79 -7.36 2.13 2.77
N ALA A 80 -7.07 0.88 3.17
CA ALA A 80 -5.81 0.19 2.92
C ALA A 80 -5.42 0.10 1.44
N ALA A 81 -6.37 -0.26 0.56
CA ALA A 81 -6.11 -0.33 -0.89
C ALA A 81 -5.77 1.05 -1.47
N GLY A 82 -6.43 2.11 -1.01
CA GLY A 82 -6.11 3.49 -1.38
C GLY A 82 -4.70 3.89 -0.91
N ALA A 83 -4.33 3.54 0.32
CA ALA A 83 -3.00 3.83 0.86
C ALA A 83 -1.89 3.13 0.07
N MET A 84 -2.10 1.87 -0.32
CA MET A 84 -1.18 1.12 -1.19
C MET A 84 -1.02 1.77 -2.57
N ARG A 85 -2.13 2.19 -3.21
CA ARG A 85 -2.07 2.90 -4.51
C ARG A 85 -1.32 4.23 -4.40
N ASN A 86 -1.61 5.03 -3.38
CA ASN A 86 -0.91 6.28 -3.13
C ASN A 86 0.58 6.07 -2.86
N TRP A 87 0.92 4.97 -2.16
CA TRP A 87 2.31 4.57 -1.95
C TRP A 87 3.00 4.20 -3.26
N ILE A 88 2.37 3.41 -4.15
CA ILE A 88 2.93 3.07 -5.48
C ILE A 88 3.18 4.33 -6.30
N THR A 89 2.22 5.24 -6.39
CA THR A 89 2.37 6.51 -7.13
C THR A 89 3.56 7.31 -6.60
N SER A 90 3.68 7.39 -5.27
CA SER A 90 4.79 8.08 -4.61
C SER A 90 6.14 7.36 -4.82
N ALA A 91 6.14 6.03 -4.85
CA ALA A 91 7.31 5.21 -5.11
C ALA A 91 7.82 5.43 -6.54
N ARG A 92 6.93 5.35 -7.53
CA ARG A 92 7.24 5.56 -8.95
C ARG A 92 7.85 6.94 -9.19
N ALA A 93 7.26 7.99 -8.60
CA ALA A 93 7.80 9.35 -8.67
C ALA A 93 9.24 9.44 -8.11
N LYS A 94 9.55 8.72 -7.01
CA LYS A 94 10.89 8.68 -6.41
C LYS A 94 11.91 7.87 -7.21
N ILE A 95 11.45 6.85 -7.95
CA ILE A 95 12.29 6.05 -8.86
C ILE A 95 12.69 6.88 -10.10
N GLY A 96 12.00 7.98 -10.38
CA GLY A 96 12.15 8.75 -11.62
C GLY A 96 11.16 8.34 -12.71
N GLY A 97 10.15 7.51 -12.38
CA GLY A 97 9.01 7.26 -13.24
C GLY A 97 7.98 8.36 -13.06
N ALA A 98 7.99 9.36 -13.93
CA ALA A 98 6.80 10.18 -14.16
C ALA A 98 5.71 9.26 -14.73
N VAL A 99 4.47 9.52 -14.31
CA VAL A 99 3.24 8.85 -14.76
C VAL A 99 3.05 9.07 -16.26
#